data_AF-A0A646KKK5-F1
#
_entry.id   AF-A0A646KKK5-F1
#
_cell.length_a   1.000
_cell.length_b   1.000
_cell.length_c   1.000
_cell.angle_alpha   90.00
_cell.angle_beta   90.00
_cell.angle_gamma   90.00
#
_symmetry.space_group_name_H-M   'P 1'
#
loop_
_entity.id
_entity.type
_entity.pdbx_description
1 polymer ?
#
loop_
_entity_poly.entity_id
_entity_poly.type
_entity_poly.pdbx_seq_one_letter_code
_entity_poly.pdbx_strand_id
1 'polypeptide(L)'
;MWAVLSVGHNLADHVFGQSDRQAANKGAPSATDVADGVSPRKGWGACLEHVAQYHLVMAVMLALVWAVLPLQMSWTGLAAGLAVSAVTHAFFDRRWPVRWLLQHTGSPDFAELRTAGMNGMYLTDQALHQTALLVSALLITLV
;
A
#
# COMPACT_ATOMS: atom_id res chain seq x y z
N MET A 1 -3.58 -8.61 -15.54
CA MET A 1 -3.83 -7.41 -14.72
C MET A 1 -3.08 -7.46 -13.39
N TRP A 2 -3.37 -8.41 -12.46
CA TRP A 2 -2.71 -8.47 -11.15
C TRP A 2 -1.17 -8.44 -11.22
N ALA A 3 -0.56 -9.22 -12.13
CA ALA A 3 0.90 -9.22 -12.29
C ALA A 3 1.47 -7.82 -12.62
N VAL A 4 0.76 -7.03 -13.44
CA VAL A 4 1.17 -5.66 -13.78
C VAL A 4 1.12 -4.78 -12.54
N LEU A 5 0.02 -4.86 -11.79
CA LEU A 5 -0.14 -4.11 -10.55
C LEU A 5 0.88 -4.54 -9.49
N SER A 6 1.14 -5.84 -9.35
CA SER A 6 2.08 -6.41 -8.39
C SER A 6 3.52 -5.97 -8.67
N VAL A 7 3.96 -6.02 -9.93
CA VAL A 7 5.28 -5.52 -10.34
C VAL A 7 5.35 -4.00 -10.15
N GLY A 8 4.32 -3.27 -10.58
CA GLY A 8 4.25 -1.81 -10.40
C GLY A 8 4.33 -1.39 -8.94
N HIS A 9 3.64 -2.12 -8.05
CA HIS A 9 3.67 -1.89 -6.62
C HIS A 9 5.07 -2.06 -6.05
N ASN A 10 5.79 -3.12 -6.43
CA ASN A 10 7.15 -3.33 -5.94
C ASN A 10 8.10 -2.21 -6.39
N LEU A 11 7.97 -1.74 -7.64
CA LEU A 11 8.74 -0.59 -8.12
C LEU A 11 8.35 0.70 -7.42
N ALA A 12 7.07 0.89 -7.14
CA ALA A 12 6.54 2.07 -6.48
C ALA A 12 7.00 2.16 -5.02
N ASP A 13 6.84 1.09 -4.23
CA ASP A 13 7.16 1.12 -2.80
C ASP A 13 8.67 1.07 -2.52
N HIS A 14 9.44 0.37 -3.36
CA HIS A 14 10.83 0.04 -3.02
C HIS A 14 11.87 0.75 -3.87
N VAL A 15 11.47 1.40 -4.97
CA VAL A 15 12.44 1.97 -5.93
C VAL A 15 12.16 3.43 -6.29
N PHE A 16 10.94 3.76 -6.75
CA PHE A 16 10.67 5.05 -7.40
C PHE A 16 9.59 5.91 -6.75
N GLY A 17 8.63 5.31 -6.05
CA GLY A 17 7.43 5.99 -5.53
C GLY A 17 7.44 6.27 -4.03
N GLN A 18 8.55 5.97 -3.34
CA GLN A 18 8.69 6.22 -1.92
C GLN A 18 10.10 6.70 -1.57
N SER A 19 10.16 7.80 -0.81
CA SER A 19 11.37 8.35 -0.20
C SER A 19 11.50 7.94 1.26
N ASP A 20 12.72 8.02 1.81
CA ASP A 20 13.00 7.79 3.23
C ASP A 20 12.14 8.68 4.14
N ARG A 21 11.93 9.95 3.75
CA ARG A 21 11.07 10.88 4.49
C ARG A 21 9.65 10.34 4.57
N GLN A 22 9.09 9.86 3.47
CA GLN A 22 7.74 9.30 3.48
C GLN A 22 7.68 8.01 4.28
N ALA A 23 8.66 7.11 4.09
CA ALA A 23 8.76 5.86 4.83
C ALA A 23 8.79 6.07 6.35
N ALA A 24 9.56 7.06 6.82
CA ALA A 24 9.68 7.38 8.23
C ALA A 24 8.42 8.03 8.80
N ASN A 25 7.70 8.85 8.00
CA ASN A 25 6.65 9.74 8.50
C ASN A 25 5.21 9.33 8.12
N LYS A 26 5.00 8.34 7.24
CA LYS A 26 3.64 7.96 6.78
C LYS A 26 2.81 7.20 7.81
N GLY A 27 3.45 6.57 8.81
CA GLY A 27 2.74 5.82 9.85
C GLY A 27 1.83 6.70 10.72
N ALA A 28 0.80 6.10 11.33
CA ALA A 28 0.03 6.77 12.37
C ALA A 28 0.87 6.96 13.65
N PRO A 29 0.63 8.04 14.42
CA PRO A 29 1.19 8.17 15.76
C PRO A 29 0.70 7.00 16.64
N SER A 30 1.54 6.60 17.59
CA SER A 30 1.15 5.60 18.59
C SER A 30 0.09 6.14 19.55
N ALA A 31 -0.56 5.26 20.32
CA ALA A 31 -1.52 5.67 21.34
C ALA A 31 -0.87 6.57 22.41
N THR A 32 0.39 6.29 22.77
CA THR A 32 1.16 7.11 23.70
C THR A 32 1.47 8.49 23.12
N ASP A 33 1.89 8.57 21.85
CA ASP A 33 2.11 9.87 21.18
C ASP A 33 0.85 10.74 21.23
N VAL A 34 -0.32 10.15 20.95
CA VAL A 34 -1.60 10.86 20.98
C VAL A 34 -1.96 11.31 22.40
N ALA A 35 -1.71 10.48 23.42
CA ALA A 35 -1.90 10.85 24.82
C ALA A 35 -0.99 12.02 25.23
N ASP A 36 0.21 12.10 24.65
CA ASP A 36 1.19 13.18 24.85
C ASP A 36 0.89 14.44 23.99
N GLY A 37 -0.28 14.49 23.35
CA GLY A 37 -0.76 15.65 22.60
C GLY A 37 -0.41 15.68 21.11
N VAL A 38 0.20 14.61 20.57
CA VAL A 38 0.42 14.51 19.12
C VAL A 38 -0.90 14.36 18.39
N SER A 39 -1.12 15.18 17.36
CA SER A 39 -2.34 15.08 16.54
C SER A 39 -2.50 13.67 15.95
N PRO A 40 -3.69 13.04 16.07
CA PRO A 40 -3.98 11.77 15.40
C PRO A 40 -3.84 11.84 13.87
N ARG A 41 -3.84 13.05 13.30
CA ARG A 41 -3.67 13.27 11.87
C ARG A 41 -2.20 13.33 11.42
N LYS A 42 -1.24 13.25 12.35
CA LYS A 42 0.19 13.27 12.01
C LYS A 42 0.51 12.14 11.02
N GLY A 43 1.34 12.46 10.03
CA GLY A 43 1.78 11.52 9.00
C GLY A 43 0.83 11.33 7.82
N TRP A 44 -0.39 11.89 7.82
CA TRP A 44 -1.26 11.81 6.63
C TRP A 44 -0.66 12.51 5.42
N GLY A 45 0.01 13.66 5.59
CA GLY A 45 0.66 14.36 4.48
C GLY A 45 1.70 13.48 3.78
N ALA A 46 2.59 12.84 4.54
CA ALA A 46 3.58 11.91 4.01
C ALA A 46 2.96 10.66 3.37
N CYS A 47 1.88 10.13 3.96
CA CYS A 47 1.15 8.99 3.41
C CYS A 47 0.48 9.33 2.07
N LEU A 48 -0.26 10.45 2.00
CA LEU A 48 -0.94 10.88 0.77
C LEU A 48 0.06 11.26 -0.33
N GLU A 49 1.18 11.89 0.01
CA GLU A 49 2.26 12.16 -0.94
C GLU A 49 2.81 10.86 -1.53
N HIS A 50 3.07 9.86 -0.68
CA HIS A 50 3.52 8.55 -1.12
C HIS A 50 2.48 7.84 -1.98
N VAL A 51 1.21 7.80 -1.57
CA VAL A 51 0.13 7.19 -2.36
C VAL A 51 -0.01 7.86 -3.73
N ALA A 52 0.16 9.18 -3.81
CA ALA A 52 0.13 9.90 -5.08
C ALA A 52 1.31 9.51 -6.00
N GLN A 53 2.54 9.48 -5.47
CA GLN A 53 3.73 9.04 -6.22
C GLN A 53 3.66 7.58 -6.63
N TYR A 54 3.17 6.72 -5.72
CA TYR A 54 2.90 5.32 -5.98
C TYR A 54 1.95 5.17 -7.18
N HIS A 55 0.82 5.88 -7.19
CA HIS A 55 -0.15 5.78 -8.29
C HIS A 55 0.38 6.36 -9.61
N LEU A 56 1.33 7.29 -9.58
CA LEU A 56 2.03 7.74 -10.79
C LEU A 56 2.87 6.61 -11.39
N VAL A 57 3.63 5.87 -10.58
CA VAL A 57 4.39 4.69 -11.03
C VAL A 57 3.45 3.61 -11.56
N MET A 58 2.34 3.35 -10.86
CA MET A 58 1.31 2.39 -11.29
C MET A 58 0.69 2.77 -12.64
N ALA A 59 0.38 4.05 -12.84
CA ALA A 59 -0.18 4.55 -14.10
C ALA A 59 0.80 4.36 -15.26
N VAL A 60 2.09 4.65 -15.05
CA VAL A 60 3.14 4.42 -16.06
C VAL A 60 3.24 2.93 -16.40
N MET A 61 3.30 2.04 -15.39
CA MET A 61 3.40 0.60 -15.61
C MET A 61 2.17 0.04 -16.34
N LEU A 62 0.97 0.48 -15.97
CA LEU A 62 -0.25 0.08 -16.64
C LEU A 62 -0.30 0.57 -18.08
N ALA A 63 0.10 1.83 -18.34
CA ALA A 63 0.15 2.40 -19.68
C ALA A 63 1.14 1.66 -20.59
N LEU A 64 2.33 1.33 -20.09
CA LEU A 64 3.33 0.56 -20.83
C LEU A 64 2.80 -0.82 -21.23
N VAL A 65 2.17 -1.54 -20.30
CA VAL A 65 1.62 -2.87 -20.59
C VAL A 65 0.41 -2.79 -21.51
N TRP A 66 -0.48 -1.80 -21.31
CA TRP A 66 -1.64 -1.57 -22.16
C TRP A 66 -1.26 -1.23 -23.60
N ALA A 67 -0.13 -0.56 -23.82
CA ALA A 67 0.37 -0.24 -25.15
C ALA A 67 0.84 -1.46 -25.96
N VAL A 68 1.17 -2.57 -25.31
CA VAL A 68 1.79 -3.75 -25.97
C VAL A 68 0.98 -5.04 -25.83
N LEU A 69 0.07 -5.13 -24.85
CA LEU A 69 -0.81 -6.27 -24.64
C LEU A 69 -2.26 -5.90 -24.93
N PRO A 70 -3.07 -6.81 -25.49
CA PRO A 70 -4.48 -6.58 -25.79
C PRO A 70 -5.35 -6.65 -24.52
N LEU A 71 -5.05 -5.82 -23.52
CA LEU A 71 -5.80 -5.75 -22.27
C LEU A 71 -7.10 -4.96 -22.48
N GLN A 72 -8.23 -5.64 -22.32
CA GLN A 72 -9.54 -5.01 -22.26
C GLN A 72 -9.77 -4.50 -20.84
N MET A 73 -10.13 -3.22 -20.70
CA MET A 73 -10.55 -2.61 -19.44
C MET A 73 -11.52 -1.48 -19.72
N SER A 74 -12.56 -1.33 -18.91
CA SER A 74 -13.44 -0.16 -18.97
C SER A 74 -12.85 0.98 -18.12
N TRP A 75 -13.24 2.22 -18.43
CA TRP A 75 -12.88 3.36 -17.59
C TRP A 75 -13.47 3.25 -16.17
N THR A 76 -14.64 2.64 -16.03
CA THR A 76 -15.32 2.42 -14.74
C THR A 76 -14.54 1.42 -13.89
N GLY A 77 -14.16 0.28 -14.46
CA GLY A 77 -13.35 -0.72 -13.78
C GLY A 77 -11.97 -0.20 -13.42
N LEU A 78 -11.36 0.57 -14.32
CA LEU A 78 -10.08 1.25 -14.05
C LEU A 78 -10.19 2.18 -12.84
N ALA A 79 -11.17 3.09 -12.84
CA ALA A 79 -11.37 4.03 -11.74
C ALA A 79 -11.68 3.31 -10.42
N ALA A 80 -12.54 2.28 -10.45
CA ALA A 80 -12.90 1.50 -9.27
C ALA A 80 -11.70 0.76 -8.68
N GLY A 81 -10.89 0.10 -9.52
CA GLY A 81 -9.70 -0.61 -9.08
C GLY A 81 -8.64 0.32 -8.50
N LEU A 82 -8.37 1.46 -9.15
CA LEU A 82 -7.42 2.45 -8.63
C LEU A 82 -7.91 3.10 -7.33
N ALA A 83 -9.21 3.33 -7.17
CA ALA A 83 -9.78 3.84 -5.92
C ALA A 83 -9.61 2.83 -4.77
N VAL A 84 -9.87 1.54 -5.00
CA VAL A 84 -9.64 0.49 -4.00
C VAL A 84 -8.16 0.42 -3.63
N SER A 85 -7.27 0.42 -4.62
CA SER A 85 -5.82 0.48 -4.42
C SER A 85 -5.43 1.67 -3.53
N ALA A 86 -5.82 2.89 -3.89
CA ALA A 86 -5.47 4.10 -3.13
C ALA A 86 -5.98 4.09 -1.68
N VAL A 87 -7.23 3.71 -1.47
CA VAL A 87 -7.84 3.69 -0.13
C VAL A 87 -7.18 2.64 0.76
N THR A 88 -7.01 1.42 0.24
CA THR A 88 -6.40 0.32 1.01
C THR A 88 -4.92 0.57 1.29
N HIS A 89 -4.17 1.13 0.32
CA HIS A 89 -2.77 1.49 0.48
C HIS A 89 -2.59 2.54 1.57
N ALA A 90 -3.36 3.62 1.49
CA ALA A 90 -3.34 4.68 2.49
C ALA A 90 -3.72 4.17 3.89
N PHE A 91 -4.63 3.19 3.98
CA PHE A 91 -5.08 2.58 5.23
C PHE A 91 -4.01 1.66 5.85
N PHE A 92 -3.44 0.74 5.08
CA PHE A 92 -2.42 -0.18 5.59
C PHE A 92 -1.12 0.53 5.96
N ASP A 93 -0.73 1.56 5.20
CA ASP A 93 0.41 2.41 5.51
C ASP A 93 0.32 3.17 6.84
N ARG A 94 -0.88 3.23 7.44
CA ARG A 94 -1.04 3.73 8.81
C ARG A 94 -0.42 2.78 9.84
N ARG A 95 -0.02 1.57 9.46
CA ARG A 95 0.65 0.49 10.21
C ARG A 95 -0.15 -0.10 11.37
N TRP A 96 -1.01 0.68 12.03
CA TRP A 96 -1.85 0.18 13.09
C TRP A 96 -2.81 -0.94 12.64
N PRO A 97 -3.41 -0.95 11.42
CA PRO A 97 -4.31 -2.04 11.04
C PRO A 97 -3.55 -3.37 10.89
N VAL A 98 -2.35 -3.32 10.32
CA VAL A 98 -1.46 -4.48 10.15
C VAL A 98 -1.05 -5.05 11.50
N ARG A 99 -0.65 -4.18 12.43
CA ARG A 99 -0.29 -4.58 13.80
C ARG A 99 -1.47 -5.16 14.55
N TRP A 100 -2.64 -4.52 14.44
CA TRP A 100 -3.87 -4.99 15.05
C TRP A 100 -4.21 -6.39 14.54
N LEU A 101 -4.14 -6.61 13.22
CA LEU A 101 -4.40 -7.93 12.62
C LEU A 101 -3.48 -8.98 13.23
N LEU A 102 -2.16 -8.77 13.19
CA LEU A 102 -1.19 -9.74 13.73
C LEU A 102 -1.41 -10.04 15.22
N GLN A 103 -1.74 -9.03 16.02
CA GLN A 103 -2.02 -9.21 17.45
C GLN A 103 -3.30 -10.01 17.70
N HIS A 104 -4.33 -9.83 16.86
CA HIS A 104 -5.64 -10.46 17.05
C HIS A 104 -5.80 -11.80 16.30
N THR A 105 -4.90 -12.12 15.37
CA THR A 105 -4.86 -13.42 14.67
C THR A 105 -3.78 -14.36 15.21
N GLY A 106 -3.19 -14.05 16.37
CA GLY A 106 -2.27 -14.96 17.07
C GLY A 106 -0.81 -14.90 16.61
N SER A 107 -0.36 -13.77 16.06
CA SER A 107 1.05 -13.56 15.64
C SER A 107 1.68 -12.27 16.25
N PRO A 108 1.52 -12.00 17.56
CA PRO A 108 2.06 -10.78 18.18
C PRO A 108 3.59 -10.69 18.10
N ASP A 109 4.31 -11.80 18.27
CA ASP A 109 5.78 -11.81 18.20
C ASP A 109 6.28 -11.50 16.78
N PHE A 110 5.54 -11.94 15.76
CA PHE A 110 5.85 -11.59 14.37
C PHE A 110 5.67 -10.10 14.11
N ALA A 111 4.71 -9.44 14.79
CA ALA A 111 4.52 -8.00 14.70
C ALA A 111 5.70 -7.18 15.28
N GLU A 112 6.54 -7.79 16.13
CA GLU A 112 7.75 -7.16 16.68
C GLU A 112 9.05 -7.62 16.02
N LEU A 113 9.01 -8.64 15.15
CA LEU A 113 10.18 -9.18 14.47
C LEU A 113 10.86 -8.11 13.60
N ARG A 114 12.14 -7.81 13.89
CA ARG A 114 13.02 -6.90 13.13
C ARG A 114 14.48 -7.39 13.04
N THR A 115 14.71 -8.70 13.08
CA THR A 115 16.05 -9.30 13.16
C THR A 115 16.41 -10.11 11.91
N ALA A 116 17.71 -10.36 11.70
CA ALA A 116 18.22 -11.17 10.58
C ALA A 116 17.72 -10.73 9.18
N GLY A 117 17.52 -9.42 8.97
CA GLY A 117 17.00 -8.87 7.72
C GLY A 117 15.50 -9.07 7.50
N MET A 118 14.78 -9.68 8.45
CA MET A 118 13.33 -9.84 8.40
C MET A 118 12.63 -8.76 9.21
N ASN A 119 11.46 -8.35 8.71
CA ASN A 119 10.59 -7.39 9.39
C ASN A 119 9.13 -7.85 9.22
N GLY A 120 8.53 -8.38 10.28
CA GLY A 120 7.22 -9.03 10.17
C GLY A 120 6.10 -8.06 9.83
N MET A 121 6.11 -6.86 10.42
CA MET A 121 5.19 -5.79 10.04
C MET A 121 5.27 -5.46 8.55
N TYR A 122 6.48 -5.33 8.01
CA TYR A 122 6.70 -5.05 6.59
C TYR A 122 6.22 -6.20 5.70
N LEU A 123 6.55 -7.46 6.03
CA LEU A 123 6.12 -8.62 5.24
C LEU A 123 4.60 -8.77 5.22
N THR A 124 3.92 -8.57 6.35
CA THR A 124 2.46 -8.60 6.42
C THR A 124 1.84 -7.44 5.67
N ASP A 125 2.43 -6.24 5.79
CA ASP A 125 2.01 -5.07 5.03
C ASP A 125 2.06 -5.32 3.51
N GLN A 126 3.20 -5.82 2.99
CA GLN A 126 3.30 -6.20 1.58
C GLN A 126 2.25 -7.25 1.18
N ALA A 127 2.00 -8.26 2.01
CA ALA A 127 1.01 -9.31 1.71
C ALA A 127 -0.43 -8.77 1.62
N LEU A 128 -0.79 -7.84 2.52
CA LEU A 128 -2.11 -7.18 2.50
C LEU A 128 -2.28 -6.29 1.28
N HIS A 129 -1.25 -5.55 0.89
CA HIS A 129 -1.26 -4.78 -0.36
C HIS A 129 -1.42 -5.68 -1.59
N GLN A 130 -0.70 -6.81 -1.68
CA GLN A 130 -0.85 -7.76 -2.79
C GLN A 130 -2.29 -8.32 -2.87
N THR A 131 -2.94 -8.53 -1.73
CA THR A 131 -4.33 -8.96 -1.65
C THR A 131 -5.29 -7.86 -2.12
N ALA A 132 -5.06 -6.61 -1.73
CA ALA A 132 -5.83 -5.47 -2.24
C ALA A 132 -5.64 -5.25 -3.74
N LEU A 133 -4.43 -5.50 -4.26
CA LEU A 133 -4.16 -5.47 -5.70
C LEU A 133 -4.87 -6.59 -6.46
N LEU A 134 -5.12 -7.75 -5.83
CA LEU A 134 -5.96 -8.78 -6.43
C LEU A 134 -7.39 -8.28 -6.61
N VAL A 135 -7.97 -7.67 -5.57
CA VAL A 135 -9.30 -7.04 -5.65
C VAL A 135 -9.32 -5.95 -6.73
N SER A 136 -8.31 -5.08 -6.74
CA SER A 136 -8.19 -4.02 -7.75
C SER A 136 -8.11 -4.59 -9.16
N ALA A 137 -7.31 -5.65 -9.37
CA ALA A 137 -7.22 -6.32 -10.66
C ALA A 137 -8.54 -6.92 -11.13
N LEU A 138 -9.32 -7.52 -10.21
CA LEU A 138 -10.65 -8.04 -10.50
C LEU A 138 -11.59 -6.92 -10.95
N LEU A 139 -11.61 -5.79 -10.24
CA LEU A 139 -12.44 -4.63 -10.62
C LEU A 139 -12.08 -4.07 -11.99
N ILE A 140 -10.79 -3.90 -12.29
CA ILE A 140 -10.32 -3.40 -13.59
C ILE A 140 -10.71 -4.35 -14.73
N THR A 141 -10.75 -5.66 -14.44
CA THR A 141 -11.00 -6.69 -15.46
C THR A 141 -12.48 -6.99 -15.67
N LEU A 142 -13.32 -6.84 -14.63
CA LEU A 142 -14.70 -7.34 -14.62
C LEU A 142 -15.79 -6.26 -14.69
N VAL A 143 -15.45 -5.00 -14.45
CA VAL A 143 -16.39 -3.85 -14.45
C VAL A 143 -16.16 -2.99 -15.67
#